data_AF-A0A183GWV7-F1
#
_entry.id   AF-A0A183GWV7-F1
#
_cell.length_a   1.000
_cell.length_b   1.000
_cell.length_c   1.000
_cell.angle_alpha   90.00
_cell.angle_beta   90.00
_cell.angle_gamma   90.00
#
_symmetry.space_group_name_H-M   'P 1'
#
loop_
_entity.id
_entity.type
_entity.pdbx_description
1 polymer ?
#
loop_
_entity_poly.entity_id
_entity_poly.type
_entity_poly.pdbx_seq_one_letter_code
_entity_poly.pdbx_strand_id
1 'polypeptide(L)'
;MQSLHHDVAASAADFQAPLNPVYVKKEINVKMENDLTEQLQSRKAVSHSRGVASSFGSVRGQKAEEWRRSEDVCLHEIFGVEKAIASIPVLEVKVEQLKAEAEQLREQLKVTNSKLLAEIDAKREITSALFALEKQYLLLGSTKKTIEPEYKQAKERPRIDHPGSNRERRRIPKEGNSVDHNRVDFDAAVSQILNDKSIPMAMKTFMEIVVAKLGEIDDLIEENKKLRTEVEVLRKENSELKKLKLSDKSVSSSPMIDFSTQHDTAPIHDASCCEAKEMARSLVIVGIPELSNALPSAQVSHDVDCVCRLFNFLGIPCHPVTVYRMGRIGRRSPRLLKVVLPSSYFRNEALRRAPYLRGSPFGSTFIRPSLPKAERDRLRAQRSEKREKRSSLFSRAHVMHDIDSTVLSSESAITSQSPNLNV
;
A
#
# COMPACT_ATOMS: atom_id res chain seq x y z
N MET A 1 -13.53 -22.85 -16.19
CA MET A 1 -12.33 -22.02 -15.97
C MET A 1 -11.33 -22.80 -15.13
N GLN A 2 -10.68 -23.78 -15.74
CA GLN A 2 -9.64 -24.61 -15.14
C GLN A 2 -8.48 -24.60 -16.14
N SER A 3 -7.42 -23.86 -15.82
CA SER A 3 -6.08 -23.91 -16.42
C SER A 3 -5.48 -22.52 -16.22
N LEU A 4 -4.67 -22.36 -15.17
CA LEU A 4 -3.67 -21.31 -14.95
C LEU A 4 -3.15 -21.46 -13.51
N HIS A 5 -2.60 -22.63 -13.16
CA HIS A 5 -1.91 -22.86 -11.88
C HIS A 5 -0.82 -23.92 -12.03
N HIS A 6 0.07 -23.73 -12.99
CA HIS A 6 1.43 -24.30 -12.95
C HIS A 6 2.34 -23.22 -13.54
N ASP A 7 3.48 -22.95 -12.87
CA ASP A 7 4.67 -22.19 -13.35
C ASP A 7 5.28 -21.14 -12.38
N VAL A 8 5.18 -21.32 -11.05
CA VAL A 8 5.93 -20.44 -10.10
C VAL A 8 6.87 -21.20 -9.14
N ALA A 9 7.07 -22.51 -9.30
CA ALA A 9 7.84 -23.30 -8.33
C ALA A 9 9.31 -23.61 -8.68
N ALA A 10 9.88 -23.08 -9.78
CA ALA A 10 11.17 -23.59 -10.30
C ALA A 10 12.40 -22.67 -10.17
N SER A 11 12.36 -21.55 -9.44
CA SER A 11 13.46 -20.55 -9.46
C SER A 11 14.05 -20.19 -8.08
N ALA A 12 14.29 -21.17 -7.22
CA ALA A 12 14.89 -20.94 -5.90
C ALA A 12 16.03 -21.91 -5.51
N ALA A 13 16.59 -22.68 -6.46
CA ALA A 13 17.57 -23.73 -6.14
C ALA A 13 19.07 -23.37 -6.35
N ASP A 14 19.42 -22.21 -6.92
CA ASP A 14 20.78 -21.99 -7.44
C ASP A 14 21.72 -21.10 -6.60
N PHE A 15 21.42 -20.83 -5.33
CA PHE A 15 22.31 -20.00 -4.49
C PHE A 15 22.61 -20.62 -3.13
N GLN A 16 23.30 -21.78 -3.12
CA GLN A 16 24.13 -22.17 -1.97
C GLN A 16 25.08 -23.31 -2.34
N ALA A 17 26.21 -22.97 -2.95
CA ALA A 17 27.41 -23.78 -2.77
C ALA A 17 28.07 -23.33 -1.47
N PRO A 18 28.09 -24.15 -0.40
CA PRO A 18 28.83 -23.82 0.81
C PRO A 18 30.31 -23.74 0.46
N LEU A 19 30.93 -22.58 0.74
CA LEU A 19 32.38 -22.43 0.66
C LEU A 19 33.00 -23.46 1.58
N ASN A 20 33.63 -24.46 0.97
CA ASN A 20 34.19 -25.60 1.68
C ASN A 20 35.40 -25.11 2.52
N PRO A 21 35.32 -25.13 3.87
CA PRO A 21 36.34 -24.52 4.74
C PRO A 21 37.72 -25.19 4.62
N VAL A 22 37.81 -26.33 3.95
CA VAL A 22 39.05 -27.04 3.63
C VAL A 22 39.94 -26.24 2.64
N TYR A 23 39.36 -25.43 1.76
CA TYR A 23 40.14 -24.67 0.77
C TYR A 23 40.82 -23.44 1.36
N VAL A 24 40.18 -22.74 2.31
CA VAL A 24 40.75 -21.53 2.95
C VAL A 24 41.96 -21.87 3.83
N LYS A 25 41.98 -23.04 4.48
CA LYS A 25 43.14 -23.48 5.28
C LYS A 25 44.38 -23.76 4.44
N LYS A 26 44.24 -24.18 3.18
CA LYS A 26 45.40 -24.47 2.31
C LYS A 26 46.09 -23.20 1.81
N GLU A 27 45.35 -22.15 1.48
CA GLU A 27 45.94 -20.89 1.01
C GLU A 27 46.73 -20.15 2.09
N ILE A 28 46.26 -20.15 3.34
CA ILE A 28 46.97 -19.50 4.45
C ILE A 28 48.30 -20.22 4.74
N ASN A 29 48.34 -21.55 4.64
CA ASN A 29 49.55 -22.32 4.92
C ASN A 29 50.65 -22.08 3.87
N VAL A 30 50.27 -21.99 2.58
CA VAL A 30 51.22 -21.71 1.48
C VAL A 30 51.85 -20.33 1.61
N LYS A 31 51.08 -19.32 2.02
CA LYS A 31 51.61 -17.96 2.20
C LYS A 31 52.63 -17.90 3.34
N MET A 32 52.39 -18.62 4.43
CA MET A 32 53.29 -18.66 5.58
C MET A 32 54.62 -19.37 5.27
N GLU A 33 54.60 -20.46 4.49
CA GLU A 33 55.82 -21.17 4.05
C GLU A 33 56.70 -20.31 3.11
N ASN A 34 56.07 -19.51 2.24
CA ASN A 34 56.76 -18.61 1.34
C ASN A 34 57.47 -17.46 2.10
N ASP A 35 56.81 -16.86 3.08
CA ASP A 35 57.41 -15.79 3.89
C ASP A 35 58.60 -16.31 4.74
N LEU A 36 58.52 -17.54 5.25
CA LEU A 36 59.59 -18.21 6.00
C LEU A 36 60.82 -18.52 5.13
N THR A 37 60.60 -18.94 3.89
CA THR A 37 61.69 -19.22 2.95
C THR A 37 62.39 -17.94 2.47
N GLU A 38 61.66 -16.85 2.28
CA GLU A 38 62.22 -15.54 1.91
C GLU A 38 63.07 -14.93 3.04
N GLN A 39 62.66 -15.08 4.31
CA GLN A 39 63.48 -14.67 5.46
C GLN A 39 64.77 -15.49 5.61
N LEU A 40 64.73 -16.80 5.34
CA LEU A 40 65.92 -17.66 5.40
C LEU A 40 66.94 -17.31 4.30
N GLN A 41 66.46 -16.95 3.10
CA GLN A 41 67.32 -16.49 2.01
C GLN A 41 67.97 -15.14 2.33
N SER A 42 67.20 -14.20 2.90
CA SER A 42 67.72 -12.89 3.33
C SER A 42 68.78 -13.00 4.42
N ARG A 43 68.67 -13.98 5.34
CA ARG A 43 69.69 -14.24 6.37
C ARG A 43 71.00 -14.79 5.82
N LYS A 44 70.99 -15.58 4.74
CA LYS A 44 72.22 -16.10 4.12
C LYS A 44 73.05 -14.99 3.48
N ALA A 45 72.41 -13.95 2.92
CA ALA A 45 73.09 -12.82 2.27
C ALA A 45 73.89 -11.92 3.23
N VAL A 46 73.53 -11.86 4.52
CA VAL A 46 74.15 -10.96 5.51
C VAL A 46 75.43 -11.54 6.15
N SER A 47 75.82 -12.77 5.80
CA SER A 47 76.99 -13.45 6.39
C SER A 47 78.37 -12.98 5.89
N HIS A 48 78.43 -12.02 4.95
CA HIS A 48 79.70 -11.57 4.32
C HIS A 48 80.26 -10.22 4.81
N SER A 49 79.67 -9.56 5.80
CA SER A 49 80.19 -8.29 6.35
C SER A 49 80.60 -8.44 7.82
N ARG A 50 81.82 -8.92 8.06
CA ARG A 50 82.47 -8.90 9.38
C ARG A 50 83.04 -7.50 9.63
N GLY A 51 82.47 -6.77 10.59
CA GLY A 51 83.18 -5.61 11.15
C GLY A 51 82.36 -4.50 11.78
N VAL A 52 81.37 -4.76 12.66
CA VAL A 52 80.91 -3.73 13.64
C VAL A 52 80.33 -4.43 14.89
N ALA A 53 81.14 -4.73 15.91
CA ALA A 53 80.70 -5.53 17.06
C ALA A 53 80.05 -4.73 18.23
N SER A 54 79.94 -3.40 18.17
CA SER A 54 79.56 -2.58 19.34
C SER A 54 78.12 -2.03 19.36
N SER A 55 77.30 -2.23 18.32
CA SER A 55 75.92 -1.68 18.22
C SER A 55 74.81 -2.75 18.27
N PHE A 56 75.14 -4.04 18.15
CA PHE A 56 74.18 -5.13 18.01
C PHE A 56 73.36 -5.46 19.28
N GLY A 57 73.75 -4.99 20.47
CA GLY A 57 73.01 -5.24 21.71
C GLY A 57 71.68 -4.49 21.79
N SER A 58 71.63 -3.24 21.30
CA SER A 58 70.44 -2.38 21.39
C SER A 58 69.34 -2.80 20.41
N VAL A 59 69.71 -3.18 19.18
CA VAL A 59 68.76 -3.61 18.14
C VAL A 59 68.06 -4.93 18.48
N ARG A 60 68.75 -5.86 19.18
CA ARG A 60 68.13 -7.11 19.63
C ARG A 60 67.05 -6.89 20.69
N GLY A 61 67.24 -5.91 21.58
CA GLY A 61 66.25 -5.55 22.59
C GLY A 61 64.96 -5.00 21.99
N GLN A 62 65.08 -4.04 21.07
CA GLN A 62 63.91 -3.45 20.39
C GLN A 62 63.12 -4.48 19.57
N LYS A 63 63.83 -5.35 18.84
CA LYS A 63 63.18 -6.40 18.06
C LYS A 63 62.46 -7.42 18.95
N ALA A 64 63.05 -7.80 20.09
CA ALA A 64 62.37 -8.69 21.03
C ALA A 64 61.08 -8.07 21.62
N GLU A 65 61.06 -6.75 21.82
CA GLU A 65 59.87 -6.05 22.33
C GLU A 65 58.78 -5.88 21.26
N GLU A 66 59.16 -5.62 20.01
CA GLU A 66 58.24 -5.62 18.87
C GLU A 66 57.59 -7.00 18.66
N TRP A 67 58.37 -8.08 18.78
CA TRP A 67 57.86 -9.44 18.73
C TRP A 67 56.84 -9.72 19.83
N ARG A 68 57.12 -9.30 21.08
CA ARG A 68 56.14 -9.45 22.19
C ARG A 68 54.84 -8.69 21.92
N ARG A 69 54.91 -7.46 21.40
CA ARG A 69 53.70 -6.71 21.03
C ARG A 69 52.91 -7.40 19.93
N SER A 70 53.59 -7.96 18.92
CA SER A 70 52.92 -8.71 17.86
C SER A 70 52.29 -10.00 18.39
N GLU A 71 52.93 -10.68 19.32
CA GLU A 71 52.41 -11.89 19.98
C GLU A 71 51.15 -11.57 20.79
N ASP A 72 51.16 -10.49 21.57
CA ASP A 72 49.98 -10.04 22.34
C ASP A 72 48.79 -9.72 21.41
N VAL A 73 49.04 -9.09 20.26
CA VAL A 73 48.01 -8.82 19.25
C VAL A 73 47.45 -10.12 18.68
N CYS A 74 48.31 -11.06 18.29
CA CYS A 74 47.87 -12.36 17.78
C CYS A 74 47.05 -13.15 18.83
N LEU A 75 47.46 -13.16 20.10
CA LEU A 75 46.73 -13.82 21.17
C LEU A 75 45.36 -13.19 21.40
N HIS A 76 45.25 -11.86 21.33
CA HIS A 76 43.98 -11.17 21.43
C HIS A 76 43.03 -11.52 20.27
N GLU A 77 43.56 -11.62 19.04
CA GLU A 77 42.78 -12.06 17.88
C GLU A 77 42.30 -13.52 18.02
N ILE A 78 43.18 -14.42 18.48
CA ILE A 78 42.84 -15.83 18.73
C ILE A 78 41.72 -15.93 19.77
N PHE A 79 41.82 -15.21 20.89
CA PHE A 79 40.79 -15.23 21.93
C PHE A 79 39.45 -14.68 21.43
N GLY A 80 39.48 -13.67 20.56
CA GLY A 80 38.28 -13.17 19.88
C GLY A 80 37.61 -14.25 19.01
N VAL A 81 38.41 -15.02 18.26
CA VAL A 81 37.92 -16.15 17.44
C VAL A 81 37.36 -17.27 18.30
N GLU A 82 38.03 -17.65 19.40
CA GLU A 82 37.53 -18.68 20.32
C GLU A 82 36.20 -18.28 20.95
N LYS A 83 36.06 -17.01 21.36
CA LYS A 83 34.79 -16.48 21.88
C LYS A 83 33.69 -16.52 20.82
N ALA A 84 34.00 -16.21 19.56
CA ALA A 84 33.05 -16.32 18.46
C ALA A 84 32.63 -17.78 18.21
N ILE A 85 33.60 -18.71 18.20
CA ILE A 85 33.33 -20.15 18.05
C ILE A 85 32.45 -20.67 19.19
N ALA A 86 32.72 -20.26 20.43
CA ALA A 86 31.91 -20.63 21.59
C ALA A 86 30.45 -20.14 21.50
N SER A 87 30.17 -19.10 20.71
CA SER A 87 28.81 -18.60 20.49
C SER A 87 28.01 -19.34 19.41
N ILE A 88 28.67 -20.16 18.58
CA ILE A 88 28.03 -20.87 17.45
C ILE A 88 26.86 -21.76 17.91
N PRO A 89 26.98 -22.61 18.95
CA PRO A 89 25.87 -23.49 19.36
C PRO A 89 24.63 -22.72 19.82
N VAL A 90 24.81 -21.56 20.47
CA VAL A 90 23.71 -20.69 20.91
C VAL A 90 22.97 -20.11 19.70
N LEU A 91 23.73 -19.70 18.67
CA LEU A 91 23.16 -19.20 17.42
C LEU A 91 22.44 -20.30 16.64
N GLU A 92 22.96 -21.53 16.62
CA GLU A 92 22.31 -22.68 15.98
C GLU A 92 20.95 -22.98 16.62
N VAL A 93 20.88 -23.03 17.95
CA VAL A 93 19.60 -23.19 18.68
C VAL A 93 18.63 -22.06 18.33
N LYS A 94 19.12 -20.82 18.23
CA LYS A 94 18.27 -19.69 17.87
C LYS A 94 17.76 -19.78 16.43
N VAL A 95 18.58 -20.24 15.50
CA VAL A 95 18.19 -20.46 14.10
C VAL A 95 17.10 -21.54 14.02
N GLU A 96 17.23 -22.66 14.73
CA GLU A 96 16.20 -23.70 14.74
C GLU A 96 14.90 -23.22 15.39
N GLN A 97 14.98 -22.42 16.46
CA GLN A 97 13.79 -21.78 17.06
C GLN A 97 13.07 -20.88 16.04
N LEU A 98 13.80 -20.03 15.32
CA LEU A 98 13.22 -19.13 14.33
C LEU A 98 12.65 -19.89 13.12
N LYS A 99 13.25 -21.01 12.73
CA LYS A 99 12.69 -21.90 11.70
C LYS A 99 11.35 -22.49 12.13
N ALA A 100 11.26 -23.00 13.36
CA ALA A 100 10.01 -23.55 13.90
C ALA A 100 8.90 -22.49 13.99
N GLU A 101 9.23 -21.28 14.44
CA GLU A 101 8.30 -20.15 14.47
C GLU A 101 7.81 -19.76 13.07
N ALA A 102 8.71 -19.72 12.08
CA ALA A 102 8.35 -19.45 10.68
C ALA A 102 7.43 -20.52 10.09
N GLU A 103 7.63 -21.79 10.43
CA GLU A 103 6.77 -22.90 10.00
C GLU A 103 5.38 -22.82 10.64
N GLN A 104 5.31 -22.52 11.95
CA GLN A 104 4.04 -22.29 12.64
C GLN A 104 3.25 -21.13 12.00
N LEU A 105 3.91 -20.02 11.69
CA LEU A 105 3.27 -18.88 11.02
C LEU A 105 2.77 -19.23 9.61
N ARG A 106 3.50 -20.08 8.86
CA ARG A 106 3.04 -20.57 7.54
C ARG A 106 1.78 -21.41 7.66
N GLU A 107 1.69 -22.31 8.62
CA GLU A 107 0.49 -23.11 8.84
C GLU A 107 -0.70 -22.26 9.31
N GLN A 108 -0.47 -21.29 10.18
CA GLN A 108 -1.51 -20.32 10.54
C GLN A 108 -2.03 -19.54 9.32
N LEU A 109 -1.13 -19.07 8.45
CA LEU A 109 -1.47 -18.38 7.21
C LEU A 109 -2.30 -19.27 6.26
N LYS A 110 -1.96 -20.56 6.18
CA LYS A 110 -2.70 -21.53 5.37
C LYS A 110 -4.13 -21.72 5.88
N VAL A 111 -4.30 -21.85 7.20
CA VAL A 111 -5.63 -21.98 7.84
C VAL A 111 -6.46 -20.71 7.63
N THR A 112 -5.89 -19.52 7.81
CA THR A 112 -6.62 -18.25 7.62
C THR A 112 -7.01 -18.05 6.16
N ASN A 113 -6.13 -18.36 5.22
CA ASN A 113 -6.45 -18.30 3.79
C ASN A 113 -7.57 -19.27 3.41
N SER A 114 -7.59 -20.48 3.96
CA SER A 114 -8.67 -21.44 3.74
C SER A 114 -10.02 -20.93 4.27
N LYS A 115 -10.03 -20.29 5.44
CA LYS A 115 -11.25 -19.69 6.01
C LYS A 115 -11.76 -18.53 5.15
N LEU A 116 -10.85 -17.65 4.70
CA LEU A 116 -11.20 -16.52 3.84
C LEU A 116 -11.78 -17.01 2.51
N LEU A 117 -11.24 -18.07 1.92
CA LEU A 117 -11.75 -18.65 0.68
C LEU A 117 -13.18 -19.19 0.85
N ALA A 118 -13.45 -19.91 1.95
CA ALA A 118 -14.79 -20.38 2.28
C ALA A 118 -15.79 -19.23 2.47
N GLU A 119 -15.36 -18.12 3.11
CA GLU A 119 -16.20 -16.92 3.27
C GLU A 119 -16.51 -16.25 1.92
N ILE A 120 -15.52 -16.19 1.01
CA ILE A 120 -15.71 -15.66 -0.35
C ILE A 120 -16.76 -16.49 -1.10
N ASP A 121 -16.70 -17.81 -1.02
CA ASP A 121 -17.65 -18.69 -1.70
C ASP A 121 -19.06 -18.61 -1.11
N ALA A 122 -19.19 -18.51 0.21
CA ALA A 122 -20.48 -18.25 0.87
C ALA A 122 -21.09 -16.91 0.42
N LYS A 123 -20.29 -15.85 0.31
CA LYS A 123 -20.76 -14.54 -0.19
C LYS A 123 -21.19 -14.59 -1.66
N ARG A 124 -20.51 -15.40 -2.49
CA ARG A 124 -20.91 -15.62 -3.89
C ARG A 124 -22.25 -16.35 -3.98
N GLU A 125 -22.48 -17.34 -3.13
CA GLU A 125 -23.76 -18.06 -3.07
C GLU A 125 -24.92 -17.12 -2.69
N ILE A 126 -24.73 -16.29 -1.65
CA ILE A 126 -25.71 -15.27 -1.26
C ILE A 126 -25.99 -14.29 -2.41
N THR A 127 -24.95 -13.83 -3.10
CA THR A 127 -25.10 -12.92 -4.24
C THR A 127 -25.90 -13.56 -5.38
N SER A 128 -25.67 -14.85 -5.66
CA SER A 128 -26.43 -15.61 -6.64
C SER A 128 -27.91 -15.75 -6.24
N ALA A 129 -28.18 -16.03 -4.95
CA ALA A 129 -29.54 -16.12 -4.42
C ALA A 129 -30.29 -14.78 -4.52
N LEU A 130 -29.63 -13.66 -4.20
CA LEU A 130 -30.21 -12.31 -4.34
C LEU A 130 -30.58 -12.01 -5.79
N PHE A 131 -29.72 -12.36 -6.75
CA PHE A 131 -30.01 -12.18 -8.17
C PHE A 131 -31.21 -13.03 -8.64
N ALA A 132 -31.34 -14.26 -8.14
CA ALA A 132 -32.48 -15.11 -8.42
C ALA A 132 -33.79 -14.51 -7.87
N LEU A 133 -33.76 -13.94 -6.66
CA LEU A 133 -34.90 -13.27 -6.03
C LEU A 133 -35.31 -12.01 -6.79
N GLU A 134 -34.35 -11.19 -7.24
CA GLU A 134 -34.59 -10.00 -8.07
C GLU A 134 -35.31 -10.38 -9.37
N LYS A 135 -34.89 -11.47 -10.02
CA LYS A 135 -35.55 -12.00 -11.22
C LYS A 135 -36.98 -12.44 -10.95
N GLN A 136 -37.24 -13.11 -9.82
CA GLN A 136 -38.60 -13.50 -9.41
C GLN A 136 -39.48 -12.28 -9.13
N TYR A 137 -38.94 -11.26 -8.46
CA TYR A 137 -39.66 -10.00 -8.20
C TYR A 137 -40.06 -9.29 -9.50
N LEU A 138 -39.18 -9.27 -10.51
CA LEU A 138 -39.48 -8.69 -11.81
C LEU A 138 -40.59 -9.45 -12.55
N LEU A 139 -40.63 -10.78 -12.42
CA LEU A 139 -41.69 -11.62 -12.98
C LEU A 139 -43.04 -11.36 -12.30
N LEU A 140 -43.06 -11.24 -10.97
CA LEU A 140 -44.24 -10.85 -10.19
C LEU A 140 -44.75 -9.45 -10.58
N GLY A 141 -43.86 -8.50 -10.81
CA GLY A 141 -44.22 -7.18 -11.32
C GLY A 141 -44.92 -7.23 -12.67
N SER A 142 -44.52 -8.14 -13.55
CA SER A 142 -45.12 -8.32 -14.88
C SER A 142 -46.50 -8.98 -14.78
N THR A 143 -46.64 -10.04 -13.97
CA THR A 143 -47.94 -10.71 -13.75
C THR A 143 -48.96 -9.79 -13.09
N LYS A 144 -48.54 -8.96 -12.12
CA LYS A 144 -49.40 -7.94 -11.51
C LYS A 144 -49.96 -6.97 -12.56
N LYS A 145 -49.12 -6.50 -13.50
CA LYS A 145 -49.57 -5.60 -14.58
C LYS A 145 -50.62 -6.25 -15.48
N THR A 146 -50.58 -7.58 -15.66
CA THR A 146 -51.59 -8.33 -16.42
C THR A 146 -52.90 -8.50 -15.65
N ILE A 147 -52.83 -8.80 -14.35
CA ILE A 147 -54.02 -9.08 -13.51
C ILE A 147 -54.78 -7.81 -13.12
N GLU A 148 -54.08 -6.69 -12.89
CA GLU A 148 -54.68 -5.43 -12.46
C GLU A 148 -55.80 -4.90 -13.38
N PRO A 149 -55.66 -4.88 -14.73
CA PRO A 149 -56.75 -4.48 -15.61
C PRO A 149 -57.92 -5.46 -15.62
N GLU A 150 -57.68 -6.78 -15.53
CA GLU A 150 -58.75 -7.78 -15.43
C GLU A 150 -59.57 -7.58 -14.15
N TYR A 151 -58.90 -7.30 -13.04
CA TYR A 151 -59.55 -6.97 -11.78
C TYR A 151 -60.37 -5.67 -11.87
N LYS A 152 -59.82 -4.61 -12.50
CA LYS A 152 -60.56 -3.35 -12.74
C LYS A 152 -61.80 -3.59 -13.61
N GLN A 153 -61.66 -4.35 -14.69
CA GLN A 153 -62.77 -4.72 -15.58
C GLN A 153 -63.84 -5.52 -14.83
N ALA A 154 -63.46 -6.51 -14.03
CA ALA A 154 -64.40 -7.30 -13.23
C ALA A 154 -65.14 -6.45 -12.19
N LYS A 155 -64.47 -5.44 -11.61
CA LYS A 155 -65.05 -4.50 -10.65
C LYS A 155 -66.06 -3.54 -11.29
N GLU A 156 -65.84 -3.14 -12.53
CA GLU A 156 -66.73 -2.24 -13.29
C GLU A 156 -67.94 -2.97 -13.92
N ARG A 157 -67.96 -4.31 -13.92
CA ARG A 157 -69.14 -5.05 -14.39
C ARG A 157 -70.37 -4.65 -13.55
N PRO A 158 -71.45 -4.17 -14.18
CA PRO A 158 -72.68 -3.82 -13.48
C PRO A 158 -73.12 -5.02 -12.65
N ARG A 159 -73.40 -4.78 -11.36
CA ARG A 159 -74.06 -5.80 -10.55
C ARG A 159 -75.39 -6.08 -11.22
N ILE A 160 -75.53 -7.28 -11.77
CA ILE A 160 -76.82 -7.80 -12.23
C ILE A 160 -77.61 -8.00 -10.95
N ASP A 161 -78.38 -6.99 -10.56
CA ASP A 161 -79.24 -7.04 -9.39
C ASP A 161 -80.16 -8.24 -9.56
N HIS A 162 -79.91 -9.29 -8.78
CA HIS A 162 -80.84 -10.40 -8.64
C HIS A 162 -81.96 -9.90 -7.73
N PRO A 163 -83.19 -9.77 -8.24
CA PRO A 163 -84.31 -9.33 -7.44
C PRO A 163 -84.69 -10.47 -6.48
N GLY A 164 -84.26 -10.39 -5.21
CA GLY A 164 -84.73 -11.35 -4.21
C GLY A 164 -83.82 -11.65 -3.03
N SER A 165 -83.14 -10.67 -2.43
CA SER A 165 -82.46 -10.90 -1.15
C SER A 165 -82.46 -9.66 -0.26
N ASN A 166 -83.61 -9.44 0.38
CA ASN A 166 -83.74 -8.54 1.52
C ASN A 166 -83.14 -9.23 2.75
N ARG A 167 -81.89 -8.91 3.08
CA ARG A 167 -81.31 -9.24 4.40
C ARG A 167 -80.65 -8.02 5.01
N GLU A 168 -81.48 -7.28 5.73
CA GLU A 168 -81.23 -6.59 7.00
C GLU A 168 -79.75 -6.51 7.44
N ARG A 169 -79.06 -5.42 7.10
CA ARG A 169 -77.75 -5.10 7.68
C ARG A 169 -77.95 -4.41 9.03
N ARG A 170 -77.86 -5.19 10.11
CA ARG A 170 -77.70 -4.66 11.47
C ARG A 170 -76.35 -3.92 11.58
N ARG A 171 -76.41 -2.63 11.88
CA ARG A 171 -75.26 -1.78 12.23
C ARG A 171 -74.77 -2.18 13.62
N ILE A 172 -73.51 -2.58 13.74
CA ILE A 172 -72.83 -2.79 15.03
C ILE A 172 -72.19 -1.46 15.47
N PRO A 173 -72.39 -0.98 16.71
CA PRO A 173 -71.81 0.26 17.21
C PRO A 173 -70.30 0.12 17.44
N LYS A 174 -69.56 1.20 17.16
CA LYS A 174 -68.16 1.36 17.54
C LYS A 174 -68.09 1.87 18.97
N GLU A 175 -67.66 1.03 19.90
CA GLU A 175 -67.17 1.48 21.21
C GLU A 175 -65.66 1.65 21.13
N GLY A 176 -65.21 2.85 21.49
CA GLY A 176 -63.83 3.11 21.81
C GLY A 176 -63.58 2.74 23.27
N ASN A 177 -62.53 1.97 23.52
CA ASN A 177 -61.80 2.05 24.78
C ASN A 177 -60.37 1.56 24.54
N SER A 178 -59.44 2.45 24.85
CA SER A 178 -58.04 2.13 25.08
C SER A 178 -57.94 1.18 26.28
N VAL A 179 -57.19 0.11 26.16
CA VAL A 179 -56.32 -0.49 27.19
C VAL A 179 -55.57 -1.65 26.52
N ASP A 180 -54.32 -1.77 26.89
CA ASP A 180 -53.23 -2.61 26.38
C ASP A 180 -53.46 -4.13 26.55
N HIS A 181 -54.60 -4.64 26.10
CA HIS A 181 -55.01 -6.04 26.20
C HIS A 181 -55.51 -6.54 24.86
N ASN A 182 -54.59 -6.88 23.96
CA ASN A 182 -54.77 -7.91 22.93
C ASN A 182 -53.45 -8.10 22.18
N ARG A 183 -52.39 -8.45 22.92
CA ARG A 183 -51.35 -9.27 22.29
C ARG A 183 -51.98 -10.64 22.13
N VAL A 184 -52.78 -10.77 21.07
CA VAL A 184 -53.35 -12.05 20.63
C VAL A 184 -52.17 -12.99 20.62
N ASP A 185 -52.23 -14.02 21.47
CA ASP A 185 -51.20 -15.02 21.57
C ASP A 185 -51.13 -15.69 20.19
N PHE A 186 -50.18 -15.21 19.38
CA PHE A 186 -50.07 -15.55 17.97
C PHE A 186 -49.83 -17.06 17.85
N ASP A 187 -49.11 -17.63 18.81
CA ASP A 187 -48.86 -19.07 18.88
C ASP A 187 -50.15 -19.85 19.18
N ALA A 188 -51.01 -19.34 20.05
CA ALA A 188 -52.32 -19.94 20.31
C ALA A 188 -53.23 -19.84 19.08
N ALA A 189 -53.23 -18.72 18.35
CA ALA A 189 -54.01 -18.53 17.14
C ALA A 189 -53.52 -19.44 16.00
N VAL A 190 -52.20 -19.55 15.80
CA VAL A 190 -51.63 -20.45 14.80
C VAL A 190 -51.87 -21.91 15.18
N SER A 191 -51.78 -22.27 16.45
CA SER A 191 -52.11 -23.62 16.93
C SER A 191 -53.57 -23.99 16.66
N GLN A 192 -54.51 -23.05 16.81
CA GLN A 192 -55.93 -23.29 16.47
C GLN A 192 -56.11 -23.54 14.97
N ILE A 193 -55.42 -22.77 14.13
CA ILE A 193 -55.47 -22.90 12.67
C ILE A 193 -54.83 -24.22 12.21
N LEU A 194 -53.69 -24.62 12.77
CA LEU A 194 -53.04 -25.89 12.44
C LEU A 194 -53.91 -27.10 12.83
N ASN A 195 -54.72 -26.97 13.89
CA ASN A 195 -55.64 -28.02 14.33
C ASN A 195 -56.97 -28.08 13.56
N ASP A 196 -57.33 -27.04 12.81
CA ASP A 196 -58.58 -27.01 12.05
C ASP A 196 -58.53 -27.98 10.85
N LYS A 197 -59.42 -28.98 10.84
CA LYS A 197 -59.50 -30.00 9.79
C LYS A 197 -60.01 -29.47 8.44
N SER A 198 -60.67 -28.31 8.44
CA SER A 198 -61.21 -27.69 7.22
C SER A 198 -60.13 -27.01 6.37
N ILE A 199 -58.93 -26.77 6.93
CA ILE A 199 -57.85 -26.06 6.25
C ILE A 199 -57.01 -27.02 5.41
N PRO A 200 -56.79 -26.72 4.11
CA PRO A 200 -55.97 -27.55 3.24
C PRO A 200 -54.56 -27.79 3.78
N MET A 201 -54.06 -29.02 3.65
CA MET A 201 -52.74 -29.43 4.15
C MET A 201 -51.60 -28.52 3.67
N ALA A 202 -51.62 -28.13 2.40
CA ALA A 202 -50.61 -27.23 1.83
C ALA A 202 -50.52 -25.88 2.57
N MET A 203 -51.66 -25.37 3.05
CA MET A 203 -51.69 -24.13 3.83
C MET A 203 -51.11 -24.33 5.22
N LYS A 204 -51.37 -25.48 5.87
CA LYS A 204 -50.79 -25.81 7.17
C LYS A 204 -49.26 -25.91 7.10
N THR A 205 -48.75 -26.62 6.10
CA THR A 205 -47.29 -26.71 5.86
C THR A 205 -46.68 -25.33 5.62
N PHE A 206 -47.34 -24.47 4.85
CA PHE A 206 -46.87 -23.10 4.66
C PHE A 206 -46.83 -22.31 5.97
N MET A 207 -47.88 -22.40 6.80
CA MET A 207 -47.91 -21.71 8.10
C MET A 207 -46.86 -22.24 9.07
N GLU A 208 -46.62 -23.55 9.11
CA GLU A 208 -45.54 -24.15 9.91
C GLU A 208 -44.17 -23.59 9.51
N ILE A 209 -43.89 -23.48 8.21
CA ILE A 209 -42.66 -22.88 7.70
C ILE A 209 -42.56 -21.41 8.13
N VAL A 210 -43.64 -20.64 8.03
CA VAL A 210 -43.68 -19.23 8.43
C VAL A 210 -43.42 -19.08 9.93
N VAL A 211 -44.04 -19.89 10.78
CA VAL A 211 -43.80 -19.87 12.24
C VAL A 211 -42.35 -20.21 12.57
N ALA A 212 -41.79 -21.25 11.94
CA ALA A 212 -40.38 -21.60 12.14
C ALA A 212 -39.45 -20.43 11.75
N LYS A 213 -39.74 -19.74 10.64
CA LYS A 213 -38.97 -18.56 10.21
C LYS A 213 -39.16 -17.34 11.11
N LEU A 214 -40.34 -17.15 11.68
CA LEU A 214 -40.56 -16.09 12.67
C LEU A 214 -39.75 -16.35 13.94
N GLY A 215 -39.65 -17.61 14.40
CA GLY A 215 -38.78 -17.99 15.50
C GLY A 215 -37.30 -17.67 15.23
N GLU A 216 -36.77 -18.04 14.05
CA GLU A 216 -35.41 -17.67 13.65
C GLU A 216 -35.18 -16.14 13.64
N ILE A 217 -36.19 -15.35 13.25
CA ILE A 217 -36.10 -13.89 13.26
C ILE A 217 -36.05 -13.35 14.70
N ASP A 218 -36.85 -13.89 15.62
CA ASP A 218 -36.85 -13.49 17.03
C ASP A 218 -35.50 -13.78 17.70
N ASP A 219 -34.89 -14.94 17.41
CA ASP A 219 -33.54 -15.29 17.88
C ASP A 219 -32.48 -14.28 17.38
N LEU A 220 -32.55 -13.91 16.09
CA LEU A 220 -31.66 -12.90 15.49
C LEU A 220 -31.87 -11.50 16.07
N ILE A 221 -33.10 -11.15 16.43
CA ILE A 221 -33.41 -9.88 17.10
C ILE A 221 -32.77 -9.88 18.49
N GLU A 222 -32.84 -10.98 19.23
CA GLU A 222 -32.27 -11.09 20.57
C GLU A 222 -30.73 -11.06 20.54
N GLU A 223 -30.10 -11.76 19.59
CA GLU A 223 -28.65 -11.68 19.37
C GLU A 223 -28.21 -10.25 19.02
N ASN A 224 -28.94 -9.56 18.14
CA ASN A 224 -28.66 -8.16 17.81
C ASN A 224 -28.75 -7.23 19.03
N LYS A 225 -29.69 -7.47 19.95
CA LYS A 225 -29.75 -6.71 21.21
C LYS A 225 -28.50 -6.96 22.05
N LYS A 226 -28.08 -8.22 22.19
CA LYS A 226 -26.86 -8.59 22.93
C LYS A 226 -25.60 -7.94 22.33
N LEU A 227 -25.46 -7.95 21.01
CA LEU A 227 -24.33 -7.29 20.33
C LEU A 227 -24.36 -5.77 20.53
N ARG A 228 -25.53 -5.14 20.54
CA ARG A 228 -25.65 -3.70 20.80
C ARG A 228 -25.21 -3.33 22.22
N THR A 229 -25.57 -4.13 23.22
CA THR A 229 -25.14 -3.88 24.60
C THR A 229 -23.64 -4.10 24.75
N GLU A 230 -23.07 -5.13 24.12
CA GLU A 230 -21.61 -5.37 24.11
C GLU A 230 -20.84 -4.22 23.46
N VAL A 231 -21.29 -3.74 22.30
CA VAL A 231 -20.67 -2.57 21.62
C VAL A 231 -20.70 -1.33 22.51
N GLU A 232 -21.78 -1.12 23.26
CA GLU A 232 -21.89 0.02 24.17
C GLU A 232 -20.90 -0.09 25.34
N VAL A 233 -20.76 -1.29 25.93
CA VAL A 233 -19.76 -1.56 26.97
C VAL A 233 -18.35 -1.33 26.47
N LEU A 234 -17.99 -1.86 25.29
CA LEU A 234 -16.66 -1.70 24.69
C LEU A 234 -16.35 -0.24 24.31
N ARG A 235 -17.36 0.53 23.90
CA ARG A 235 -17.21 1.96 23.64
C ARG A 235 -16.93 2.73 24.93
N LYS A 236 -17.63 2.40 26.01
CA LYS A 236 -17.41 2.99 27.33
C LYS A 236 -16.00 2.68 27.84
N GLU A 237 -15.56 1.43 27.78
CA GLU A 237 -14.20 1.02 28.17
C GLU A 237 -13.13 1.75 27.34
N ASN A 238 -13.28 1.79 26.01
CA ASN A 238 -12.37 2.54 25.14
C ASN A 238 -12.32 4.04 25.48
N SER A 239 -13.45 4.62 25.90
CA SER A 239 -13.48 6.03 26.32
C SER A 239 -12.69 6.27 27.61
N GLU A 240 -12.75 5.33 28.56
CA GLU A 240 -11.99 5.40 29.82
C GLU A 240 -10.49 5.17 29.60
N LEU A 241 -10.12 4.16 28.80
CA LEU A 241 -8.71 3.91 28.42
C LEU A 241 -8.09 5.10 27.69
N LYS A 242 -8.86 5.82 26.85
CA LYS A 242 -8.41 7.05 26.21
C LYS A 242 -8.16 8.19 27.20
N LYS A 243 -8.98 8.33 28.24
CA LYS A 243 -8.78 9.35 29.29
C LYS A 243 -7.50 9.07 30.08
N LEU A 244 -7.27 7.81 30.47
CA LEU A 244 -6.07 7.40 31.21
C LEU A 244 -4.78 7.65 30.42
N LYS A 245 -4.78 7.35 29.11
CA LYS A 245 -3.61 7.64 28.24
C LYS A 245 -3.30 9.13 28.07
N LEU A 246 -4.27 10.01 28.28
CA LEU A 246 -4.07 11.46 28.17
C LEU A 246 -3.56 12.08 29.47
N SER A 247 -3.90 11.51 30.64
CA SER A 247 -3.37 11.96 31.93
C SER A 247 -1.90 11.61 32.15
N ASP A 248 -1.40 10.51 31.57
CA ASP A 248 0.01 10.11 31.70
C ASP A 248 0.98 10.97 30.86
N LYS A 249 0.45 11.84 29.99
CA LYS A 249 1.28 12.65 29.06
C LYS A 249 1.59 14.05 29.55
N SER A 250 1.11 14.46 30.74
CA SER A 250 1.31 15.82 31.28
C SER A 250 2.41 15.95 32.35
N VAL A 251 3.18 14.89 32.65
CA VAL A 251 4.28 14.97 33.63
C VAL A 251 5.59 14.48 33.02
N SER A 252 6.15 15.24 32.07
CA SER A 252 7.59 15.24 31.84
C SER A 252 8.00 16.47 31.03
N SER A 253 8.37 17.51 31.75
CA SER A 253 9.07 18.68 31.22
C SER A 253 10.53 18.62 31.66
N SER A 254 11.41 18.07 30.82
CA SER A 254 12.81 18.52 30.73
C SER A 254 13.53 18.01 29.47
N PRO A 255 14.60 18.70 29.03
CA PRO A 255 15.09 18.65 27.66
C PRO A 255 16.37 17.81 27.48
N MET A 256 16.61 17.42 26.22
CA MET A 256 17.84 16.88 25.61
C MET A 256 18.32 15.49 26.06
N ILE A 257 18.34 14.54 25.13
CA ILE A 257 19.53 14.01 24.44
C ILE A 257 19.10 12.92 23.46
N ASP A 258 19.68 13.00 22.26
CA ASP A 258 19.61 12.04 21.15
C ASP A 258 20.25 10.70 21.55
N PHE A 259 19.64 9.56 21.19
CA PHE A 259 20.31 8.34 20.68
C PHE A 259 19.31 7.16 20.62
N SER A 260 19.05 6.72 19.39
CA SER A 260 18.73 5.37 18.92
C SER A 260 18.31 4.29 19.94
N THR A 261 17.07 3.82 19.85
CA THR A 261 16.67 2.39 19.80
C THR A 261 15.17 2.32 19.45
N GLN A 262 14.84 1.96 18.20
CA GLN A 262 13.44 1.73 17.79
C GLN A 262 13.07 0.27 18.06
N HIS A 263 12.41 0.03 19.18
CA HIS A 263 11.62 -1.18 19.37
C HIS A 263 10.19 -0.94 18.88
N ASP A 264 9.70 -1.92 18.14
CA ASP A 264 8.35 -2.05 17.63
C ASP A 264 7.28 -1.83 18.71
N THR A 265 6.40 -0.86 18.48
CA THR A 265 4.99 -0.92 18.89
C THR A 265 4.23 0.03 17.99
N ALA A 266 3.48 -0.53 17.04
CA ALA A 266 2.68 0.23 16.08
C ALA A 266 1.64 1.09 16.82
N PRO A 267 1.74 2.44 16.76
CA PRO A 267 0.69 3.30 17.26
C PRO A 267 -0.42 3.36 16.21
N ILE A 268 -1.66 3.27 16.67
CA ILE A 268 -2.88 3.54 15.92
C ILE A 268 -2.67 4.82 15.11
N HIS A 269 -2.78 4.64 13.80
CA HIS A 269 -2.35 5.56 12.77
C HIS A 269 -3.10 6.90 12.86
N ASP A 270 -2.37 7.94 13.24
CA ASP A 270 -2.70 9.31 12.88
C ASP A 270 -2.74 9.34 11.34
N ALA A 271 -3.91 9.54 10.72
CA ALA A 271 -4.06 9.53 9.26
C ALA A 271 -3.09 10.52 8.57
N SER A 272 -2.74 11.57 9.29
CA SER A 272 -1.68 12.55 8.97
C SER A 272 -0.31 11.92 8.71
N CYS A 273 0.07 10.88 9.47
CA CYS A 273 1.36 10.20 9.33
C CYS A 273 1.41 9.29 8.09
N CYS A 274 0.32 8.60 7.74
CA CYS A 274 0.25 7.82 6.49
C CYS A 274 0.46 8.71 5.27
N GLU A 275 -0.30 9.80 5.20
CA GLU A 275 -0.27 10.71 4.05
C GLU A 275 1.09 11.38 3.93
N ALA A 276 1.70 11.78 5.04
CA ALA A 276 3.05 12.32 5.06
C ALA A 276 4.09 11.31 4.52
N LYS A 277 4.02 10.04 4.94
CA LYS A 277 4.91 8.98 4.45
C LYS A 277 4.70 8.69 2.95
N GLU A 278 3.46 8.63 2.47
CA GLU A 278 3.17 8.47 1.04
C GLU A 278 3.70 9.66 0.24
N MET A 279 3.45 10.88 0.70
CA MET A 279 3.89 12.10 0.04
C MET A 279 5.42 12.18 -0.01
N ALA A 280 6.12 11.76 1.04
CA ALA A 280 7.59 11.72 1.11
C ALA A 280 8.23 10.78 0.08
N ARG A 281 7.49 9.81 -0.47
CA ARG A 281 7.93 8.92 -1.56
C ARG A 281 7.20 9.15 -2.89
N SER A 282 6.45 10.25 -3.01
CA SER A 282 5.66 10.57 -4.20
C SER A 282 6.30 11.65 -5.08
N LEU A 283 6.10 11.50 -6.39
CA LEU A 283 6.46 12.45 -7.43
C LEU A 283 5.22 12.91 -8.19
N VAL A 284 5.33 14.09 -8.80
CA VAL A 284 4.37 14.57 -9.81
C VAL A 284 5.10 14.78 -11.11
N ILE A 285 4.64 14.12 -12.17
CA ILE A 285 5.19 14.17 -13.52
C ILE A 285 4.22 14.93 -14.41
N VAL A 286 4.75 15.83 -15.24
CA VAL A 286 4.01 16.67 -16.19
C VAL A 286 4.45 16.31 -17.59
N GLY A 287 3.55 16.33 -18.56
CA GLY A 287 3.91 16.21 -19.98
C GLY A 287 3.92 14.79 -20.55
N ILE A 288 3.50 13.78 -19.78
CA ILE A 288 3.32 12.40 -20.29
C ILE A 288 2.04 12.36 -21.15
N PRO A 289 2.11 11.92 -22.42
CA PRO A 289 0.94 11.79 -23.29
C PRO A 289 -0.16 10.91 -22.65
N GLU A 290 -1.42 11.25 -22.88
CA GLU A 290 -2.57 10.45 -22.45
C GLU A 290 -3.09 9.60 -23.60
N LEU A 291 -3.42 8.34 -23.32
CA LEU A 291 -4.07 7.46 -24.28
C LEU A 291 -5.57 7.82 -24.38
N SER A 292 -5.96 8.37 -25.51
CA SER A 292 -7.36 8.79 -25.76
C SER A 292 -8.22 7.62 -26.25
N ASN A 293 -9.52 7.66 -25.95
CA ASN A 293 -10.53 6.70 -26.41
C ASN A 293 -10.25 5.21 -26.09
N ALA A 294 -9.46 4.93 -25.05
CA ALA A 294 -9.17 3.58 -24.59
C ALA A 294 -9.98 3.22 -23.33
N LEU A 295 -10.08 1.92 -23.05
CA LEU A 295 -10.64 1.43 -21.79
C LEU A 295 -9.80 1.94 -20.59
N PRO A 296 -10.41 2.22 -19.43
CA PRO A 296 -9.67 2.72 -18.26
C PRO A 296 -8.47 1.85 -17.84
N SER A 297 -8.59 0.52 -17.95
CA SER A 297 -7.49 -0.41 -17.67
C SER A 297 -6.30 -0.19 -18.62
N ALA A 298 -6.55 -0.05 -19.92
CA ALA A 298 -5.52 0.22 -20.91
C ALA A 298 -4.85 1.58 -20.71
N GLN A 299 -5.59 2.59 -20.25
CA GLN A 299 -5.04 3.91 -19.90
C GLN A 299 -4.07 3.81 -18.71
N VAL A 300 -4.45 3.07 -17.67
CA VAL A 300 -3.58 2.86 -16.50
C VAL A 300 -2.32 2.09 -16.87
N SER A 301 -2.44 1.01 -17.66
CA SER A 301 -1.28 0.25 -18.15
C SER A 301 -0.35 1.13 -18.98
N HIS A 302 -0.90 1.93 -19.90
CA HIS A 302 -0.12 2.88 -20.70
C HIS A 302 0.63 3.91 -19.84
N ASP A 303 -0.01 4.45 -18.79
CA ASP A 303 0.63 5.40 -17.88
C ASP A 303 1.77 4.75 -17.08
N VAL A 304 1.59 3.52 -16.60
CA VAL A 304 2.65 2.74 -15.93
C VAL A 304 3.81 2.48 -16.88
N ASP A 305 3.54 2.05 -18.12
CA ASP A 305 4.57 1.79 -19.12
C ASP A 305 5.38 3.05 -19.45
N CYS A 306 4.70 4.19 -19.60
CA CYS A 306 5.37 5.47 -19.84
C CYS A 306 6.30 5.86 -18.68
N VAL A 307 5.85 5.67 -17.43
CA VAL A 307 6.68 5.94 -16.23
C VAL A 307 7.87 4.99 -16.18
N CYS A 308 7.68 3.70 -16.46
CA CYS A 308 8.76 2.73 -16.49
C CYS A 308 9.81 3.08 -17.56
N ARG A 309 9.40 3.47 -18.78
CA ARG A 309 10.34 3.92 -19.83
C ARG A 309 11.10 5.17 -19.42
N LEU A 310 10.42 6.12 -18.78
CA LEU A 310 11.05 7.34 -18.23
C LEU A 310 12.09 7.00 -17.16
N PHE A 311 11.78 6.06 -16.26
CA PHE A 311 12.71 5.63 -15.20
C PHE A 311 13.88 4.84 -15.75
N ASN A 312 13.66 3.99 -16.77
CA ASN A 312 14.74 3.32 -17.49
C ASN A 312 15.68 4.33 -18.14
N PHE A 313 15.15 5.37 -18.79
CA PHE A 313 15.96 6.46 -19.35
C PHE A 313 16.76 7.20 -18.27
N LEU A 314 16.15 7.46 -17.11
CA LEU A 314 16.85 8.07 -15.98
C LEU A 314 17.77 7.08 -15.21
N GLY A 315 17.82 5.80 -15.58
CA GLY A 315 18.61 4.77 -14.91
C GLY A 315 18.16 4.48 -13.46
N ILE A 316 16.86 4.55 -13.18
CA ILE A 316 16.28 4.34 -11.85
C ILE A 316 15.70 2.92 -11.78
N PRO A 317 16.32 2.00 -11.02
CA PRO A 317 15.91 0.60 -10.99
C PRO A 317 14.73 0.40 -10.02
N CYS A 318 13.55 0.92 -10.34
CA CYS A 318 12.36 0.70 -9.53
C CYS A 318 11.07 0.59 -10.35
N HIS A 319 10.13 -0.20 -9.85
CA HIS A 319 8.75 -0.21 -10.32
C HIS A 319 7.90 0.69 -9.41
N PRO A 320 7.08 1.60 -9.95
CA PRO A 320 6.21 2.44 -9.13
C PRO A 320 5.16 1.59 -8.40
N VAL A 321 4.82 1.97 -7.18
CA VAL A 321 3.78 1.31 -6.37
C VAL A 321 2.39 1.65 -6.90
N THR A 322 2.18 2.92 -7.28
CA THR A 322 0.90 3.38 -7.80
C THR A 322 1.13 4.55 -8.74
N VAL A 323 0.36 4.59 -9.82
CA VAL A 323 0.40 5.62 -10.86
C VAL A 323 -1.03 6.03 -11.18
N TYR A 324 -1.33 7.34 -11.13
CA TYR A 324 -2.66 7.84 -11.50
C TYR A 324 -2.63 9.29 -11.97
N ARG A 325 -3.55 9.64 -12.87
CA ARG A 325 -3.74 11.01 -13.36
C ARG A 325 -4.50 11.86 -12.35
N MET A 326 -4.06 13.10 -12.19
CA MET A 326 -4.71 14.12 -11.36
C MET A 326 -5.33 15.23 -12.21
N GLY A 327 -6.52 15.66 -11.82
CA GLY A 327 -7.22 16.79 -12.44
C GLY A 327 -8.24 16.38 -13.51
N ARG A 328 -8.85 17.39 -14.14
CA ARG A 328 -9.86 17.23 -15.18
C ARG A 328 -9.20 17.02 -16.54
N ILE A 329 -9.83 16.21 -17.40
CA ILE A 329 -9.36 15.98 -18.77
C ILE A 329 -9.41 17.31 -19.53
N GLY A 330 -8.27 17.75 -20.04
CA GLY A 330 -8.12 19.00 -20.77
C GLY A 330 -7.75 18.76 -22.23
N ARG A 331 -8.23 19.62 -23.14
CA ARG A 331 -7.91 19.53 -24.58
C ARG A 331 -6.51 20.04 -24.94
N ARG A 332 -5.92 20.89 -24.10
CA ARG A 332 -4.68 21.63 -24.41
C ARG A 332 -3.41 21.03 -23.83
N SER A 333 -3.52 20.23 -22.77
CA SER A 333 -2.35 19.68 -22.08
C SER A 333 -2.72 18.38 -21.37
N PRO A 334 -1.83 17.36 -21.39
CA PRO A 334 -2.02 16.17 -20.59
C PRO A 334 -2.12 16.50 -19.09
N ARG A 335 -2.95 15.73 -18.38
CA ARG A 335 -3.08 15.79 -16.93
C ARG A 335 -1.79 15.41 -16.24
N LEU A 336 -1.63 15.95 -15.03
CA LEU A 336 -0.51 15.61 -14.16
C LEU A 336 -0.59 14.13 -13.76
N LEU A 337 0.54 13.47 -13.64
CA LEU A 337 0.61 12.09 -13.18
C LEU A 337 1.22 12.08 -11.77
N LYS A 338 0.51 11.54 -10.78
CA LYS A 338 1.10 11.25 -9.46
C LYS A 338 1.65 9.84 -9.47
N VAL A 339 2.89 9.71 -9.02
CA VAL A 339 3.63 8.45 -8.97
C VAL A 339 4.12 8.23 -7.55
N VAL A 340 3.71 7.13 -6.94
CA VAL A 340 4.13 6.72 -5.61
C VAL A 340 5.22 5.66 -5.73
N LEU A 341 6.38 5.88 -5.10
CA LEU A 341 7.54 4.99 -5.20
C LEU A 341 7.69 4.07 -3.98
N PRO A 342 8.49 2.99 -4.08
CA PRO A 342 8.74 2.11 -2.94
C PRO A 342 9.38 2.84 -1.75
N SER A 343 10.22 3.85 -2.00
CA SER A 343 10.91 4.61 -0.96
C SER A 343 11.20 6.05 -1.39
N SER A 344 11.51 6.92 -0.41
CA SER A 344 11.94 8.30 -0.64
C SER A 344 13.31 8.39 -1.35
N TYR A 345 14.13 7.34 -1.27
CA TYR A 345 15.40 7.22 -2.00
C TYR A 345 15.17 7.35 -3.51
N PHE A 346 14.26 6.54 -4.08
CA PHE A 346 13.96 6.59 -5.51
C PHE A 346 13.35 7.93 -5.94
N ARG A 347 12.56 8.57 -5.06
CA ARG A 347 12.06 9.92 -5.30
C ARG A 347 13.21 10.93 -5.43
N ASN A 348 14.14 10.92 -4.48
CA ASN A 348 15.29 11.83 -4.50
C ASN A 348 16.15 11.60 -5.73
N GLU A 349 16.37 10.34 -6.08
CA GLU A 349 17.18 9.97 -7.23
C GLU A 349 16.53 10.42 -8.55
N ALA A 350 15.22 10.26 -8.69
CA ALA A 350 14.47 10.78 -9.82
C ALA A 350 14.58 12.31 -9.95
N LEU A 351 14.47 13.03 -8.83
CA LEU A 351 14.58 14.50 -8.82
C LEU A 351 16.00 14.96 -9.16
N ARG A 352 17.02 14.27 -8.67
CA ARG A 352 18.44 14.55 -8.95
C ARG A 352 18.75 14.40 -10.44
N ARG A 353 18.18 13.38 -11.09
CA ARG A 353 18.40 13.06 -12.51
C ARG A 353 17.42 13.75 -13.46
N ALA A 354 16.35 14.36 -12.95
CA ALA A 354 15.34 15.06 -13.75
C ALA A 354 15.91 16.11 -14.74
N PRO A 355 17.01 16.83 -14.46
CA PRO A 355 17.61 17.73 -15.45
C PRO A 355 18.03 17.06 -16.76
N TYR A 356 18.34 15.75 -16.76
CA TYR A 356 18.71 14.98 -17.95
C TYR A 356 17.55 14.75 -18.92
N LEU A 357 16.31 15.08 -18.53
CA LEU A 357 15.17 15.06 -19.44
C LEU A 357 15.24 16.18 -20.48
N ARG A 358 16.02 17.24 -20.24
CA ARG A 358 16.21 18.32 -21.21
C ARG A 358 17.04 17.80 -22.38
N GLY A 359 16.46 17.81 -23.57
CA GLY A 359 17.10 17.32 -24.80
C GLY A 359 16.95 15.82 -25.04
N SER A 360 16.15 15.10 -24.23
CA SER A 360 15.80 13.71 -24.50
C SER A 360 14.48 13.59 -25.27
N PRO A 361 14.07 12.38 -25.70
CA PRO A 361 12.72 12.14 -26.24
C PRO A 361 11.59 12.55 -25.29
N PHE A 362 11.91 12.75 -24.00
CA PHE A 362 10.99 13.24 -22.97
C PHE A 362 11.15 14.75 -22.72
N GLY A 363 11.62 15.54 -23.69
CA GLY A 363 11.94 16.96 -23.51
C GLY A 363 10.78 17.85 -23.01
N SER A 364 9.53 17.46 -23.25
CA SER A 364 8.33 18.12 -22.71
C SER A 364 7.98 17.69 -21.27
N THR A 365 8.68 16.69 -20.73
CA THR A 365 8.39 16.08 -19.44
C THR A 365 9.12 16.79 -18.30
N PHE A 366 8.40 17.05 -17.22
CA PHE A 366 8.95 17.68 -16.02
C PHE A 366 8.59 16.88 -14.78
N ILE A 367 9.58 16.64 -13.91
CA ILE A 367 9.41 15.92 -12.64
C ILE A 367 9.56 16.91 -11.49
N ARG A 368 8.66 16.83 -10.50
CA ARG A 368 8.74 17.60 -9.25
C ARG A 368 8.30 16.77 -8.04
N PRO A 369 8.71 17.15 -6.81
CA PRO A 369 8.21 16.49 -5.60
C PRO A 369 6.70 16.71 -5.43
N SER A 370 6.02 15.72 -4.85
CA SER A 370 4.67 15.91 -4.31
C SER A 370 4.76 16.71 -3.01
N LEU A 371 4.15 17.89 -2.97
CA LEU A 371 4.19 18.80 -1.83
C LEU A 371 2.76 19.23 -1.43
N PRO A 372 2.55 19.57 -0.14
CA PRO A 372 1.30 20.17 0.34
C PRO A 372 0.96 21.45 -0.42
N LYS A 373 -0.33 21.82 -0.43
CA LYS A 373 -0.80 23.02 -1.11
C LYS A 373 -0.09 24.28 -0.60
N ALA A 374 -0.03 24.47 0.71
CA ALA A 374 0.63 25.63 1.33
C ALA A 374 2.09 25.78 0.88
N GLU A 375 2.85 24.68 0.91
CA GLU A 375 4.25 24.68 0.49
C GLU A 375 4.42 24.92 -1.02
N ARG A 376 3.54 24.35 -1.83
CA ARG A 376 3.53 24.58 -3.28
C ARG A 376 3.25 26.04 -3.63
N ASP A 377 2.32 26.67 -2.92
CA ASP A 377 1.95 28.07 -3.13
C ASP A 377 3.07 29.01 -2.64
N ARG A 378 3.75 28.69 -1.53
CA ARG A 378 4.98 29.36 -1.09
C ARG A 378 6.07 29.33 -2.17
N LEU A 379 6.35 28.15 -2.75
CA LEU A 379 7.34 28.01 -3.82
C LEU A 379 6.93 28.72 -5.12
N ARG A 380 5.63 28.81 -5.42
CA ARG A 380 5.13 29.59 -6.56
C ARG A 380 5.36 31.08 -6.34
N ALA A 381 5.02 31.61 -5.17
CA ALA A 381 5.24 33.01 -4.82
C ALA A 381 6.73 33.38 -4.94
N GLN A 382 7.63 32.57 -4.36
CA GLN A 382 9.07 32.78 -4.48
C GLN A 382 9.58 32.80 -5.92
N ARG A 383 9.01 31.98 -6.81
CA ARG A 383 9.39 31.98 -8.25
C ARG A 383 8.86 33.22 -8.96
N SER A 384 7.66 33.67 -8.65
CA SER A 384 7.08 34.91 -9.19
C SER A 384 7.93 36.12 -8.78
N GLU A 385 8.26 36.26 -7.50
CA GLU A 385 9.12 37.34 -7.00
C GLU A 385 10.50 37.35 -7.66
N LYS A 386 11.13 36.17 -7.83
CA LYS A 386 12.42 36.06 -8.53
C LYS A 386 12.30 36.47 -10.00
N ARG A 387 11.18 36.15 -10.66
CA ARG A 387 10.93 36.56 -12.04
C ARG A 387 10.74 38.08 -12.14
N GLU A 388 9.98 38.67 -11.23
CA GLU A 388 9.77 40.12 -11.16
C GLU A 388 11.07 40.88 -10.90
N LYS A 389 11.91 40.40 -9.98
CA LYS A 389 13.25 40.96 -9.72
C LYS A 389 14.16 40.84 -10.95
N ARG A 390 14.10 39.74 -11.70
CA ARG A 390 14.87 39.59 -12.94
C ARG A 390 14.36 40.49 -14.05
N SER A 391 13.04 40.66 -14.20
CA SER A 391 12.49 41.61 -15.16
C SER A 391 12.81 43.04 -14.80
N SER A 392 12.77 43.42 -13.51
CA SER A 392 13.10 44.79 -13.10
C SER A 392 14.59 45.12 -13.27
N LEU A 393 15.50 44.14 -13.08
CA LEU A 393 16.92 44.31 -13.39
C LEU A 393 17.18 44.49 -14.90
N PHE A 394 16.44 43.78 -15.76
CA PHE A 394 16.54 43.97 -17.21
C PHE A 394 15.91 45.29 -17.68
N SER A 395 14.81 45.74 -17.06
CA SER A 395 14.23 47.06 -17.36
C SER A 395 15.10 48.22 -16.89
N ARG A 396 15.86 48.05 -15.79
CA ARG A 396 16.76 49.11 -15.29
C ARG A 396 18.05 49.26 -16.10
N ALA A 397 18.47 48.20 -16.81
CA ALA A 397 19.62 48.27 -17.72
C ALA A 397 19.29 48.97 -19.05
N HIS A 398 18.01 49.13 -19.42
CA HIS A 398 17.62 49.72 -20.70
C HIS A 398 17.38 51.25 -20.66
N VAL A 399 17.44 51.89 -19.49
CA VAL A 399 17.21 53.34 -19.31
C VAL A 399 18.51 54.17 -19.24
N MET A 400 19.68 53.56 -19.50
CA MET A 400 20.99 54.26 -19.51
C MET A 400 21.70 54.24 -20.87
N HIS A 401 20.97 54.25 -21.98
CA HIS A 401 21.52 54.61 -23.30
C HIS A 401 20.52 55.45 -24.11
N ASP A 402 20.24 56.66 -23.62
CA ASP A 402 19.78 57.77 -24.46
C ASP A 402 20.77 58.93 -24.27
N ILE A 403 21.95 58.79 -24.89
CA ILE A 403 22.82 59.91 -25.26
C ILE A 403 23.34 59.62 -26.68
N ASP A 404 22.91 60.48 -27.59
CA ASP A 404 23.45 60.83 -28.91
C ASP A 404 23.90 59.70 -29.86
N SER A 405 23.08 59.45 -30.88
CA SER A 405 23.54 59.00 -32.21
C SER A 405 22.53 59.38 -33.29
N THR A 406 22.26 60.68 -33.45
CA THR A 406 21.87 61.22 -34.75
C THR A 406 23.16 61.60 -35.47
N VAL A 407 23.55 60.83 -36.49
CA VAL A 407 24.31 61.25 -37.69
C VAL A 407 24.66 59.99 -38.50
N LEU A 408 24.34 60.08 -39.80
CA LEU A 408 24.75 59.23 -40.94
C LEU A 408 23.93 58.00 -41.30
N SER A 409 22.87 58.30 -42.06
CA SER A 409 22.41 57.55 -43.22
C SER A 409 23.49 57.37 -44.28
N SER A 410 23.64 56.14 -44.78
CA SER A 410 23.96 55.78 -46.19
C SER A 410 24.06 54.25 -46.26
N GLU A 411 23.06 53.56 -46.78
CA GLU A 411 23.04 53.07 -48.17
C GLU A 411 24.22 52.15 -48.52
N SER A 412 23.96 50.84 -48.60
CA SER A 412 24.28 50.05 -49.80
C SER A 412 23.70 48.65 -49.70
N ALA A 413 22.80 48.35 -50.63
CA ALA A 413 22.18 47.07 -50.88
C ALA A 413 23.09 46.14 -51.68
N ILE A 414 23.22 44.87 -51.28
CA ILE A 414 23.65 43.71 -52.11
C ILE A 414 22.98 42.47 -51.48
N THR A 415 21.84 41.95 -51.97
CA THR A 415 21.65 41.03 -53.11
C THR A 415 22.39 39.69 -53.01
N SER A 416 21.68 38.63 -52.59
CA SER A 416 21.80 37.23 -53.11
C SER A 416 20.89 36.30 -52.26
N GLN A 417 19.69 35.95 -52.74
CA GLN A 417 19.35 34.66 -53.40
C GLN A 417 19.60 33.39 -52.56
N SER A 418 18.50 32.86 -51.98
CA SER A 418 17.88 31.50 -52.04
C SER A 418 18.73 30.22 -52.23
N PRO A 419 18.22 28.98 -52.00
CA PRO A 419 16.85 28.57 -51.62
C PRO A 419 16.71 27.49 -50.52
N ASN A 420 15.45 27.37 -50.09
CA ASN A 420 14.84 26.19 -49.46
C ASN A 420 15.11 24.89 -50.24
N LEU A 421 15.33 23.80 -49.50
CA LEU A 421 15.02 22.43 -49.94
C LEU A 421 14.31 21.71 -48.78
N ASN A 422 13.00 21.50 -48.99
CA ASN A 422 12.21 20.46 -48.35
C ASN A 422 12.46 19.14 -49.09
N VAL A 423 12.69 18.07 -48.34
CA VAL A 423 12.08 16.74 -48.56
C VAL A 423 11.69 16.20 -47.20
#